data_AF-A0A963XSF4-F1
#
_entry.id   AF-A0A963XSF4-F1
#
_cell.length_a   1.000
_cell.length_b   1.000
_cell.length_c   1.000
_cell.angle_alpha   90.00
_cell.angle_beta   90.00
_cell.angle_gamma   90.00
#
_symmetry.space_group_name_H-M   'P 1'
#
loop_
_entity.id
_entity.type
_entity.pdbx_description
1 polymer ?
#
loop_
_entity_poly.entity_id
_entity_poly.type
_entity_poly.pdbx_seq_one_letter_code
_entity_poly.pdbx_strand_id
1 'polypeptide(L)'
;TGKPLTPDLTRENGFDYIKSFITYGSPAGMPNWGTSGDLTEDEVDLMARYVLLEPPQPPEWGMPEMMNSWKVLVKPEDRPKEKMNDIDIENLMSVTLRDAGQIALIDGGTYEIKAVIDTGYAVHISRISASGRYLFVIGRDGLVNMIDLWMAEPTTVASIKIGIEARSVETSKFEGFEDKLAIAGAYWPPQFVIMDGDTLEPKKIVSTRGMIYDEQTYHPEPRVASILASHYRPEFIVNVKETGKILFVDYTDLKNLKMTEIEAERFLHDGGFDSTKRYFLVAANARGKIAVVDTKEDKLTALIETGGQTPHPGRGANFTHPVYGPVWSTSHLGDESVALIGTDPEGHPDQAWKIVDSFYALGGGSLFIKTHPNSTHLYVDAPLNPDAETSASVAVFDITKMGGDPNVDPEFTTLPIGEWAGIPEGQPRVVQPEFNKEGTEVWFSVWNAKDKESAIVVVDDKTLELKQVIKDPRLITPTGKFNVLNTRNDVY
;
A
#
# COMPACT_ATOMS: atom_id res chain seq x y z
N THR A 1 9.49 9.50 11.06
CA THR A 1 10.33 10.46 10.31
C THR A 1 11.48 10.95 11.20
N GLY A 2 12.29 10.03 11.73
CA GLY A 2 13.32 10.38 12.74
C GLY A 2 14.35 11.40 12.24
N LYS A 3 15.00 12.09 13.19
CA LYS A 3 16.12 13.02 12.91
C LYS A 3 17.34 12.25 12.37
N PRO A 4 18.24 12.92 11.62
CA PRO A 4 19.50 12.31 11.22
C PRO A 4 20.34 11.88 12.44
N LEU A 5 21.03 10.74 12.30
CA LEU A 5 21.96 10.18 13.30
C LEU A 5 23.37 10.08 12.71
N THR A 6 23.77 11.09 11.93
CA THR A 6 25.10 11.12 11.32
C THR A 6 26.19 11.34 12.38
N PRO A 7 27.42 10.86 12.13
CA PRO A 7 28.47 10.87 13.15
C PRO A 7 28.84 12.25 13.69
N ASP A 8 28.72 13.31 12.89
CA ASP A 8 28.91 14.68 13.35
C ASP A 8 27.92 15.07 14.48
N LEU A 9 26.64 14.72 14.34
CA LEU A 9 25.60 14.99 15.33
C LEU A 9 25.68 14.05 16.54
N THR A 10 25.91 12.76 16.31
CA THR A 10 25.96 11.78 17.40
C THR A 10 27.22 11.94 18.24
N ARG A 11 28.37 12.31 17.65
CA ARG A 11 29.60 12.61 18.40
C ARG A 11 29.48 13.88 19.24
N GLU A 12 28.71 14.88 18.79
CA GLU A 12 28.41 16.07 19.60
C GLU A 12 27.58 15.72 20.84
N ASN A 13 26.57 14.86 20.68
CA ASN A 13 25.75 14.40 21.81
C ASN A 13 26.53 13.51 22.78
N GLY A 14 27.45 12.69 22.27
CA GLY A 14 28.27 11.79 23.06
C GLY A 14 27.58 10.45 23.41
N PHE A 15 28.41 9.46 23.75
CA PHE A 15 27.98 8.08 24.00
C PHE A 15 26.95 7.95 25.13
N ASP A 16 27.19 8.59 26.28
CA ASP A 16 26.32 8.44 27.45
C ASP A 16 24.90 9.00 27.21
N TYR A 17 24.80 10.11 26.48
CA TYR A 17 23.51 10.67 26.06
C TYR A 17 22.78 9.69 25.16
N ILE A 18 23.46 9.17 24.12
CA ILE A 18 22.84 8.26 23.14
C ILE A 18 22.41 6.96 23.80
N LYS A 19 23.26 6.37 24.64
CA LYS A 19 22.93 5.16 25.41
C LYS A 19 21.68 5.40 26.25
N SER A 20 21.62 6.50 26.99
CA SER A 20 20.44 6.88 27.78
C SER A 20 19.21 7.09 26.91
N PHE A 21 19.36 7.77 25.77
CA PHE A 21 18.26 8.04 24.84
C PHE A 21 17.70 6.75 24.22
N ILE A 22 18.55 5.79 23.85
CA ILE A 22 18.12 4.48 23.35
C ILE A 22 17.44 3.67 24.48
N THR A 23 17.94 3.73 25.71
CA THR A 23 17.34 3.03 26.86
C THR A 23 15.92 3.51 27.15
N TYR A 24 15.71 4.83 27.19
CA TYR A 24 14.48 5.43 27.71
C TYR A 24 13.56 6.01 26.63
N GLY A 25 14.03 6.11 25.39
CA GLY A 25 13.28 6.73 24.30
C GLY A 25 13.06 8.22 24.51
N SER A 26 12.03 8.77 23.87
CA SER A 26 11.58 10.14 24.14
C SER A 26 10.06 10.28 24.02
N PRO A 27 9.44 11.23 24.75
CA PRO A 27 8.02 11.54 24.62
C PRO A 27 7.59 11.96 23.21
N ALA A 28 8.53 12.37 22.36
CA ALA A 28 8.28 12.80 20.98
C ALA A 28 8.24 11.62 19.97
N GLY A 29 8.09 10.38 20.45
CA GLY A 29 7.81 9.21 19.61
C GLY A 29 9.00 8.29 19.31
N MET A 30 10.16 8.47 19.96
CA MET A 30 11.23 7.46 19.91
C MET A 30 10.94 6.37 20.95
N PRO A 31 10.86 5.08 20.56
CA PRO A 31 10.61 3.98 21.48
C PRO A 31 11.67 3.87 22.58
N ASN A 32 11.29 3.29 23.71
CA ASN A 32 12.14 3.07 24.87
C ASN A 32 12.77 1.67 24.84
N TRP A 33 13.68 1.39 23.90
CA TRP A 33 14.18 0.03 23.61
C TRP A 33 14.78 -0.71 24.80
N GLY A 34 15.51 -0.01 25.68
CA GLY A 34 16.11 -0.66 26.85
C GLY A 34 15.08 -0.95 27.94
N THR A 35 14.26 0.04 28.30
CA THR A 35 13.27 -0.13 29.37
C THR A 35 12.04 -0.92 28.96
N SER A 36 11.73 -1.03 27.66
CA SER A 36 10.73 -1.96 27.13
C SER A 36 11.20 -3.42 27.18
N GLY A 37 12.52 -3.65 27.23
CA GLY A 37 13.12 -4.97 27.14
C GLY A 37 13.32 -5.47 25.70
N ASP A 38 13.08 -4.62 24.69
CA ASP A 38 13.31 -4.96 23.28
C ASP A 38 14.79 -5.10 22.93
N LEU A 39 15.65 -4.34 23.63
CA LEU A 39 17.10 -4.47 23.57
C LEU A 39 17.65 -4.73 24.98
N THR A 40 18.56 -5.69 25.07
CA THR A 40 19.40 -5.90 26.26
C THR A 40 20.34 -4.71 26.48
N GLU A 41 20.88 -4.56 27.70
CA GLU A 41 21.83 -3.48 28.00
C GLU A 41 23.07 -3.51 27.07
N ASP A 42 23.56 -4.70 26.74
CA ASP A 42 24.69 -4.89 25.82
C ASP A 42 24.34 -4.48 24.39
N GLU A 43 23.11 -4.74 23.93
CA GLU A 43 22.64 -4.31 22.62
C GLU A 43 22.43 -2.80 22.57
N VAL A 44 21.91 -2.19 23.64
CA VAL A 44 21.83 -0.72 23.74
C VAL A 44 23.23 -0.10 23.68
N ASP A 45 24.20 -0.67 24.39
CA ASP A 45 25.61 -0.24 24.34
C ASP A 45 26.18 -0.35 22.92
N LEU A 46 25.97 -1.51 22.28
CA LEU A 46 26.39 -1.76 20.91
C LEU A 46 25.79 -0.73 19.93
N MET A 47 24.48 -0.47 20.02
CA MET A 47 23.80 0.50 19.15
C MET A 47 24.29 1.93 19.41
N ALA A 48 24.52 2.30 20.67
CA ALA A 48 25.07 3.60 21.02
C ALA A 48 26.49 3.80 20.45
N ARG A 49 27.33 2.74 20.42
CA ARG A 49 28.63 2.78 19.73
C ARG A 49 28.47 2.84 18.22
N TYR A 50 27.57 2.03 17.66
CA TYR A 50 27.37 1.90 16.23
C TYR A 50 27.04 3.25 15.58
N VAL A 51 26.10 4.03 16.15
CA VAL A 51 25.70 5.32 15.59
C VAL A 51 26.77 6.42 15.72
N LEU A 52 27.88 6.16 16.42
CA LEU A 52 29.05 7.06 16.49
C LEU A 52 30.09 6.75 15.39
N LEU A 53 29.98 5.61 14.73
CA LEU A 53 30.88 5.18 13.65
C LEU A 53 30.39 5.74 12.31
N GLU A 54 31.33 5.93 11.37
CA GLU A 54 30.96 6.23 9.98
C GLU A 54 30.16 5.06 9.41
N PRO A 55 28.90 5.27 8.95
CA PRO A 55 28.09 4.19 8.43
C PRO A 55 28.68 3.70 7.10
N PRO A 56 28.78 2.37 6.88
CA PRO A 56 29.14 1.86 5.57
C PRO A 56 28.02 2.18 4.57
N GLN A 57 28.40 2.53 3.33
CA GLN A 57 27.43 2.64 2.24
C GLN A 57 26.91 1.23 1.90
N PRO A 58 25.60 0.96 1.96
CA PRO A 58 25.07 -0.31 1.49
C PRO A 58 25.32 -0.46 -0.02
N PRO A 59 25.44 -1.70 -0.55
CA PRO A 59 25.76 -1.89 -1.95
C PRO A 59 24.67 -1.32 -2.87
N GLU A 60 25.08 -0.79 -4.02
CA GLU A 60 24.17 -0.45 -5.11
C GLU A 60 23.64 -1.74 -5.78
N TRP A 61 22.58 -1.62 -6.57
CA TRP A 61 21.95 -2.74 -7.28
C TRP A 61 21.57 -2.30 -8.69
N GLY A 62 22.51 -2.45 -9.63
CA GLY A 62 22.38 -1.96 -10.98
C GLY A 62 21.94 -3.03 -11.97
N MET A 63 22.05 -2.70 -13.26
CA MET A 63 21.71 -3.60 -14.35
C MET A 63 22.45 -4.96 -14.28
N PRO A 64 23.77 -5.02 -13.96
CA PRO A 64 24.45 -6.31 -13.84
C PRO A 64 23.83 -7.22 -12.77
N GLU A 65 23.53 -6.68 -11.58
CA GLU A 65 22.92 -7.44 -10.49
C GLU A 65 21.50 -7.89 -10.83
N MET A 66 20.71 -7.01 -11.46
CA MET A 66 19.36 -7.34 -11.93
C MET A 66 19.40 -8.46 -12.98
N MET A 67 20.24 -8.33 -14.02
CA MET A 67 20.38 -9.35 -15.07
C MET A 67 20.88 -10.69 -14.51
N ASN A 68 21.78 -10.68 -13.52
CA ASN A 68 22.24 -11.90 -12.85
C ASN A 68 21.13 -12.59 -12.04
N SER A 69 20.15 -11.83 -11.53
CA SER A 69 19.01 -12.35 -10.79
C SER A 69 17.82 -12.74 -11.66
N TRP A 70 17.74 -12.21 -12.88
CA TRP A 70 16.62 -12.36 -13.78
C TRP A 70 16.50 -13.79 -14.31
N LYS A 71 15.31 -14.36 -14.18
CA LYS A 71 14.98 -15.71 -14.62
C LYS A 71 13.65 -15.70 -15.35
N VAL A 72 13.65 -16.15 -16.60
CA VAL A 72 12.42 -16.52 -17.33
C VAL A 72 12.25 -18.03 -17.18
N LEU A 73 11.29 -18.43 -16.36
CA LEU A 73 11.00 -19.83 -16.04
C LEU A 73 10.14 -20.50 -17.13
N VAL A 74 9.20 -19.74 -17.69
CA VAL A 74 8.37 -20.14 -18.84
C VAL A 74 8.37 -18.99 -19.84
N LYS A 75 8.93 -19.23 -21.04
CA LYS A 75 9.02 -18.21 -22.08
C LYS A 75 7.64 -17.88 -22.65
N PRO A 76 7.39 -16.63 -23.10
CA PRO A 76 6.08 -16.22 -23.63
C PRO A 76 5.56 -17.12 -24.76
N GLU A 77 6.44 -17.59 -25.65
CA GLU A 77 6.07 -18.51 -26.73
C GLU A 77 5.53 -19.85 -26.22
N ASP A 78 6.00 -20.33 -25.07
CA ASP A 78 5.63 -21.60 -24.44
C ASP A 78 4.42 -21.49 -23.50
N ARG A 79 3.95 -20.27 -23.20
CA ARG A 79 2.77 -20.04 -22.37
C ARG A 79 1.46 -20.36 -23.10
N PRO A 80 0.39 -20.69 -22.36
CA PRO A 80 -0.94 -20.90 -22.91
C PRO A 80 -1.40 -19.73 -23.79
N LYS A 81 -2.07 -20.04 -24.90
CA LYS A 81 -2.69 -19.04 -25.79
C LYS A 81 -4.13 -18.71 -25.39
N GLU A 82 -4.69 -19.51 -24.49
CA GLU A 82 -5.99 -19.34 -23.85
C GLU A 82 -5.89 -19.83 -22.41
N LYS A 83 -6.88 -19.49 -21.59
CA LYS A 83 -6.95 -19.92 -20.19
C LYS A 83 -7.20 -21.43 -20.10
N MET A 84 -6.35 -22.15 -19.35
CA MET A 84 -6.36 -23.61 -19.23
C MET A 84 -6.90 -24.14 -17.90
N ASN A 85 -7.32 -23.27 -16.98
CA ASN A 85 -7.94 -23.64 -15.71
C ASN A 85 -9.41 -23.18 -15.63
N ASP A 86 -10.13 -23.66 -14.63
CA ASP A 86 -11.54 -23.32 -14.36
C ASP A 86 -11.72 -22.19 -13.32
N ILE A 87 -10.62 -21.62 -12.82
CA ILE A 87 -10.62 -20.58 -11.77
C ILE A 87 -11.35 -19.33 -12.27
N ASP A 88 -12.28 -18.77 -11.50
CA ASP A 88 -12.83 -17.43 -11.80
C ASP A 88 -11.80 -16.34 -11.50
N ILE A 89 -10.88 -16.12 -12.45
CA ILE A 89 -9.73 -15.22 -12.28
C ILE A 89 -10.16 -13.83 -11.82
N GLU A 90 -11.22 -13.26 -12.38
CA GLU A 90 -11.65 -11.90 -12.01
C GLU A 90 -12.15 -11.82 -10.56
N ASN A 91 -12.70 -12.91 -10.01
CA ASN A 91 -13.12 -12.98 -8.62
C ASN A 91 -12.05 -13.55 -7.69
N LEU A 92 -10.86 -13.86 -8.20
CA LEU A 92 -9.79 -14.43 -7.39
C LEU A 92 -9.22 -13.37 -6.44
N MET A 93 -8.90 -13.80 -5.22
CA MET A 93 -8.21 -13.01 -4.21
C MET A 93 -6.76 -13.47 -4.11
N SER A 94 -5.80 -12.58 -4.42
CA SER A 94 -4.39 -12.82 -4.09
C SER A 94 -4.13 -12.34 -2.67
N VAL A 95 -3.81 -13.27 -1.76
CA VAL A 95 -3.59 -12.98 -0.35
C VAL A 95 -2.13 -13.21 0.03
N THR A 96 -1.52 -12.20 0.64
CA THR A 96 -0.15 -12.27 1.16
C THR A 96 -0.09 -13.12 2.42
N LEU A 97 0.76 -14.14 2.41
CA LEU A 97 1.13 -14.96 3.57
C LEU A 97 2.52 -14.51 4.05
N ARG A 98 2.53 -13.42 4.81
CA ARG A 98 3.69 -12.54 4.98
C ARG A 98 4.95 -13.27 5.43
N ASP A 99 4.90 -13.96 6.57
CA ASP A 99 6.07 -14.53 7.21
C ASP A 99 6.45 -15.92 6.66
N ALA A 100 5.61 -16.47 5.78
CA ALA A 100 5.88 -17.66 4.99
C ALA A 100 6.56 -17.33 3.65
N GLY A 101 6.56 -16.07 3.21
CA GLY A 101 7.10 -15.68 1.90
C GLY A 101 6.28 -16.26 0.73
N GLN A 102 4.97 -16.35 0.93
CA GLN A 102 4.03 -16.99 0.01
C GLN A 102 2.86 -16.06 -0.31
N ILE A 103 2.11 -16.43 -1.34
CA ILE A 103 0.74 -15.95 -1.55
C ILE A 103 -0.24 -17.12 -1.60
N ALA A 104 -1.48 -16.89 -1.20
CA ALA A 104 -2.61 -17.78 -1.46
C ALA A 104 -3.50 -17.17 -2.54
N LEU A 105 -3.88 -17.98 -3.53
CA LEU A 105 -4.90 -17.66 -4.51
C LEU A 105 -6.23 -18.27 -4.03
N ILE A 106 -7.14 -17.42 -3.56
CA ILE A 106 -8.40 -17.84 -2.95
C ILE A 106 -9.57 -17.44 -3.84
N ASP A 107 -10.40 -18.41 -4.20
CA ASP A 107 -11.58 -18.18 -5.04
C ASP A 107 -12.64 -17.35 -4.30
N GLY A 108 -13.02 -16.20 -4.87
CA GLY A 108 -13.93 -15.26 -4.22
C GLY A 108 -15.38 -15.72 -4.08
N GLY A 109 -15.80 -16.76 -4.83
CA GLY A 109 -17.17 -17.28 -4.78
C GLY A 109 -17.32 -18.54 -3.92
N THR A 110 -16.27 -19.34 -3.82
CA THR A 110 -16.27 -20.62 -3.08
C THR A 110 -15.40 -20.62 -1.83
N TYR A 111 -14.55 -19.60 -1.67
CA TYR A 111 -13.58 -19.45 -0.59
C TYR A 111 -12.47 -20.53 -0.57
N GLU A 112 -12.38 -21.33 -1.63
CA GLU A 112 -11.38 -22.37 -1.77
C GLU A 112 -10.00 -21.78 -2.08
N ILE A 113 -8.98 -22.23 -1.34
CA ILE A 113 -7.58 -21.91 -1.65
C ILE A 113 -7.15 -22.76 -2.86
N LYS A 114 -7.20 -22.16 -4.05
CA LYS A 114 -6.85 -22.78 -5.33
C LYS A 114 -5.36 -23.07 -5.47
N ALA A 115 -4.51 -22.19 -4.93
CA ALA A 115 -3.06 -22.40 -4.91
C ALA A 115 -2.40 -21.66 -3.74
N VAL A 116 -1.26 -22.17 -3.30
CA VAL A 116 -0.31 -21.45 -2.45
C VAL A 116 1.02 -21.43 -3.19
N ILE A 117 1.53 -20.23 -3.49
CA ILE A 117 2.70 -20.04 -4.35
C ILE A 117 3.83 -19.46 -3.52
N ASP A 118 4.98 -20.15 -3.53
CA ASP A 118 6.23 -19.66 -2.95
C ASP A 118 6.80 -18.52 -3.79
N THR A 119 7.10 -17.41 -3.12
CA THR A 119 7.68 -16.22 -3.77
C THR A 119 9.11 -15.95 -3.32
N GLY A 120 9.57 -16.63 -2.26
CA GLY A 120 10.93 -16.61 -1.72
C GLY A 120 11.14 -15.67 -0.54
N TYR A 121 10.33 -14.60 -0.42
CA TYR A 121 10.42 -13.65 0.70
C TYR A 121 9.06 -13.00 0.98
N ALA A 122 8.93 -12.32 2.12
CA ALA A 122 7.68 -11.66 2.54
C ALA A 122 7.17 -10.69 1.48
N VAL A 123 6.10 -11.08 0.77
CA VAL A 123 5.38 -10.24 -0.20
C VAL A 123 4.80 -9.02 0.52
N HIS A 124 4.86 -7.86 -0.15
CA HIS A 124 4.24 -6.66 0.36
C HIS A 124 2.88 -6.41 -0.30
N ILE A 125 2.81 -6.51 -1.63
CA ILE A 125 1.59 -6.27 -2.41
C ILE A 125 1.50 -7.20 -3.62
N SER A 126 0.27 -7.40 -4.09
CA SER A 126 -0.05 -7.95 -5.41
C SER A 126 -0.57 -6.84 -6.34
N ARG A 127 -0.25 -6.95 -7.62
CA ARG A 127 -0.81 -6.14 -8.72
C ARG A 127 -1.13 -7.00 -9.91
N ILE A 128 -2.05 -6.52 -10.73
CA ILE A 128 -2.62 -7.26 -11.85
C ILE A 128 -2.38 -6.46 -13.12
N SER A 129 -1.91 -7.16 -14.15
CA SER A 129 -1.76 -6.58 -15.49
C SER A 129 -3.11 -6.10 -16.03
N ALA A 130 -3.11 -5.10 -16.92
CA ALA A 130 -4.36 -4.52 -17.41
C ALA A 130 -5.27 -5.53 -18.14
N SER A 131 -4.75 -6.64 -18.68
CA SER A 131 -5.59 -7.72 -19.22
C SER A 131 -6.25 -8.59 -18.13
N GLY A 132 -5.68 -8.63 -16.92
CA GLY A 132 -6.05 -9.54 -15.85
C GLY A 132 -5.33 -10.88 -15.87
N ARG A 133 -4.45 -11.11 -16.85
CA ARG A 133 -3.75 -12.39 -17.01
C ARG A 133 -2.58 -12.57 -16.04
N TYR A 134 -1.75 -11.55 -15.89
CA TYR A 134 -0.51 -11.67 -15.12
C TYR A 134 -0.67 -11.04 -13.74
N LEU A 135 -0.31 -11.81 -12.72
CA LEU A 135 -0.20 -11.36 -11.34
C LEU A 135 1.27 -11.05 -11.04
N PHE A 136 1.53 -9.84 -10.57
CA PHE A 136 2.82 -9.37 -10.11
C PHE A 136 2.83 -9.26 -8.60
N VAL A 137 3.87 -9.80 -7.97
CA VAL A 137 4.10 -9.65 -6.53
C VAL A 137 5.50 -9.14 -6.28
N ILE A 138 5.62 -8.23 -5.32
CA ILE A 138 6.91 -7.68 -4.89
C ILE A 138 7.18 -8.09 -3.44
N GLY A 139 8.30 -8.77 -3.24
CA GLY A 139 8.88 -9.06 -1.93
C GLY A 139 9.48 -7.80 -1.32
N ARG A 140 9.43 -7.71 0.01
CA ARG A 140 10.08 -6.63 0.76
C ARG A 140 11.59 -6.53 0.52
N ASP A 141 12.21 -7.61 0.07
CA ASP A 141 13.62 -7.69 -0.30
C ASP A 141 13.90 -7.22 -1.74
N GLY A 142 12.90 -6.80 -2.52
CA GLY A 142 13.09 -6.40 -3.92
C GLY A 142 12.94 -7.52 -4.94
N LEU A 143 12.52 -8.73 -4.56
CA LEU A 143 12.23 -9.81 -5.51
C LEU A 143 10.82 -9.63 -6.12
N VAL A 144 10.75 -9.44 -7.44
CA VAL A 144 9.52 -9.45 -8.22
C VAL A 144 9.29 -10.85 -8.78
N ASN A 145 8.09 -11.39 -8.59
CA ASN A 145 7.61 -12.57 -9.30
C ASN A 145 6.42 -12.20 -10.18
N MET A 146 6.39 -12.74 -11.40
CA MET A 146 5.29 -12.65 -12.34
C MET A 146 4.67 -14.04 -12.52
N ILE A 147 3.37 -14.15 -12.30
CA ILE A 147 2.60 -15.39 -12.29
C ILE A 147 1.60 -15.36 -13.46
N ASP A 148 1.55 -16.41 -14.26
CA ASP A 148 0.57 -16.54 -15.34
C ASP A 148 -0.69 -17.25 -14.85
N LEU A 149 -1.77 -16.49 -14.66
CA LEU A 149 -3.03 -17.02 -14.14
C LEU A 149 -3.78 -17.90 -15.16
N TRP A 150 -3.33 -17.96 -16.43
CA TRP A 150 -3.95 -18.81 -17.45
C TRP A 150 -3.40 -20.24 -17.49
N MET A 151 -2.30 -20.54 -16.80
CA MET A 151 -1.76 -21.89 -16.72
C MET A 151 -2.73 -22.85 -16.02
N ALA A 152 -2.72 -24.13 -16.39
CA ALA A 152 -3.54 -25.14 -15.72
C ALA A 152 -3.33 -25.14 -14.19
N GLU A 153 -2.07 -24.95 -13.76
CA GLU A 153 -1.69 -24.62 -12.40
C GLU A 153 -0.94 -23.28 -12.43
N PRO A 154 -1.54 -22.16 -11.96
CA PRO A 154 -0.88 -20.87 -11.91
C PRO A 154 0.44 -20.93 -11.12
N THR A 155 1.53 -20.45 -11.71
CA THR A 155 2.86 -20.45 -11.09
C THR A 155 3.69 -19.28 -11.62
N THR A 156 4.81 -18.99 -10.94
CA THR A 156 5.77 -17.99 -11.38
C THR A 156 6.35 -18.38 -12.74
N VAL A 157 6.18 -17.50 -13.74
CA VAL A 157 6.73 -17.66 -15.09
C VAL A 157 7.99 -16.82 -15.32
N ALA A 158 8.20 -15.78 -14.51
CA ALA A 158 9.43 -15.00 -14.49
C ALA A 158 9.68 -14.39 -13.11
N SER A 159 10.95 -14.18 -12.75
CA SER A 159 11.33 -13.43 -11.55
C SER A 159 12.59 -12.60 -11.74
N ILE A 160 12.72 -11.52 -10.97
CA ILE A 160 13.89 -10.63 -10.98
C ILE A 160 14.01 -9.89 -9.65
N LYS A 161 15.23 -9.66 -9.18
CA LYS A 161 15.49 -8.81 -8.02
C LYS A 161 15.90 -7.41 -8.48
N ILE A 162 15.20 -6.39 -8.01
CA ILE A 162 15.37 -4.99 -8.46
C ILE A 162 16.12 -4.10 -7.44
N GLY A 163 16.43 -4.63 -6.26
CA GLY A 163 17.04 -3.89 -5.17
C GLY A 163 17.22 -4.77 -3.93
N ILE A 164 17.59 -4.12 -2.83
CA ILE A 164 17.78 -4.73 -1.51
C ILE A 164 16.51 -4.61 -0.67
N GLU A 165 15.82 -3.46 -0.77
CA GLU A 165 14.54 -3.23 -0.13
C GLU A 165 13.56 -2.57 -1.09
N ALA A 166 12.35 -3.11 -1.22
CA ALA A 166 11.30 -2.58 -2.09
C ALA A 166 9.91 -2.76 -1.48
N ARG A 167 8.93 -1.99 -1.91
CA ARG A 167 7.54 -2.10 -1.42
C ARG A 167 6.50 -1.98 -2.52
N SER A 168 6.82 -1.36 -3.66
CA SER A 168 5.85 -1.10 -4.72
C SER A 168 6.20 -1.81 -6.03
N VAL A 169 5.14 -2.23 -6.71
CA VAL A 169 5.13 -2.72 -8.08
C VAL A 169 3.80 -2.23 -8.68
N GLU A 170 3.77 -1.95 -9.99
CA GLU A 170 2.55 -1.62 -10.74
C GLU A 170 2.70 -2.04 -12.21
N THR A 171 1.60 -2.05 -12.96
CA THR A 171 1.54 -2.47 -14.37
C THR A 171 1.04 -1.32 -15.26
N SER A 172 1.41 -1.32 -16.55
CA SER A 172 0.91 -0.32 -17.49
C SER A 172 -0.60 -0.51 -17.73
N LYS A 173 -1.38 0.54 -17.43
CA LYS A 173 -2.86 0.52 -17.49
C LYS A 173 -3.48 1.46 -18.53
N PHE A 174 -2.67 2.24 -19.25
CA PHE A 174 -3.18 3.07 -20.33
C PHE A 174 -3.65 2.21 -21.51
N GLU A 175 -4.76 2.59 -22.14
CA GLU A 175 -5.32 1.86 -23.28
C GLU A 175 -4.29 1.69 -24.41
N GLY A 176 -4.15 0.46 -24.91
CA GLY A 176 -3.15 0.08 -25.91
C GLY A 176 -1.78 -0.31 -25.34
N PHE A 177 -1.58 -0.19 -24.03
CA PHE A 177 -0.38 -0.60 -23.30
C PHE A 177 -0.63 -1.77 -22.35
N GLU A 178 -1.71 -2.52 -22.56
CA GLU A 178 -2.02 -3.69 -21.74
C GLU A 178 -0.89 -4.72 -21.81
N ASP A 179 -0.48 -5.21 -20.64
CA ASP A 179 0.59 -6.19 -20.42
C ASP A 179 1.99 -5.79 -20.92
N LYS A 180 2.18 -4.55 -21.40
CA LYS A 180 3.45 -4.13 -22.01
C LYS A 180 4.57 -3.97 -21.00
N LEU A 181 4.29 -3.40 -19.84
CA LEU A 181 5.32 -3.01 -18.87
C LEU A 181 4.85 -3.26 -17.44
N ALA A 182 5.83 -3.51 -16.59
CA ALA A 182 5.71 -3.43 -15.15
C ALA A 182 6.76 -2.45 -14.61
N ILE A 183 6.51 -1.85 -13.45
CA ILE A 183 7.44 -0.97 -12.76
C ILE A 183 7.55 -1.40 -11.30
N ALA A 184 8.75 -1.33 -10.71
CA ALA A 184 8.96 -1.59 -9.29
C ALA A 184 9.77 -0.47 -8.63
N GLY A 185 9.42 -0.14 -7.38
CA GLY A 185 10.02 0.92 -6.59
C GLY A 185 10.79 0.40 -5.38
N ALA A 186 12.03 0.85 -5.24
CA ALA A 186 12.92 0.47 -4.16
C ALA A 186 13.08 1.58 -3.10
N TYR A 187 13.22 1.13 -1.86
CA TYR A 187 13.76 1.95 -0.78
C TYR A 187 15.28 1.98 -0.88
N TRP A 188 15.91 0.82 -1.11
CA TRP A 188 17.34 0.73 -1.33
C TRP A 188 17.70 -0.19 -2.52
N PRO A 189 18.54 0.26 -3.47
CA PRO A 189 18.93 1.66 -3.65
C PRO A 189 17.71 2.59 -3.88
N PRO A 190 17.82 3.90 -3.67
CA PRO A 190 16.75 4.85 -4.00
C PRO A 190 16.58 4.91 -5.53
N GLN A 191 15.73 4.04 -6.07
CA GLN A 191 15.52 3.88 -7.50
C GLN A 191 14.15 3.26 -7.82
N PHE A 192 13.72 3.41 -9.06
CA PHE A 192 12.68 2.59 -9.66
C PHE A 192 13.18 1.91 -10.94
N VAL A 193 12.52 0.82 -11.32
CA VAL A 193 12.88 -0.02 -12.48
C VAL A 193 11.66 -0.30 -13.32
N ILE A 194 11.71 0.08 -14.60
CA ILE A 194 10.72 -0.34 -15.61
C ILE A 194 11.21 -1.64 -16.25
N MET A 195 10.33 -2.62 -16.32
CA MET A 195 10.56 -3.97 -16.80
C MET A 195 9.56 -4.31 -17.90
N ASP A 196 9.95 -5.23 -18.76
CA ASP A 196 9.05 -5.86 -19.73
C ASP A 196 7.91 -6.59 -19.02
N GLY A 197 6.66 -6.34 -19.43
CA GLY A 197 5.47 -6.91 -18.80
C GLY A 197 5.23 -8.38 -19.12
N ASP A 198 5.90 -8.93 -20.15
CA ASP A 198 5.80 -10.35 -20.50
C ASP A 198 6.96 -11.18 -19.92
N THR A 199 8.10 -10.58 -19.59
CA THR A 199 9.31 -11.35 -19.25
C THR A 199 10.02 -10.89 -17.99
N LEU A 200 9.66 -9.73 -17.42
CA LEU A 200 10.41 -9.02 -16.37
C LEU A 200 11.83 -8.59 -16.77
N GLU A 201 12.18 -8.62 -18.05
CA GLU A 201 13.48 -8.10 -18.50
C GLU A 201 13.62 -6.63 -18.06
N PRO A 202 14.69 -6.25 -17.34
CA PRO A 202 14.86 -4.89 -16.85
C PRO A 202 15.21 -3.96 -18.02
N LYS A 203 14.36 -2.95 -18.27
CA LYS A 203 14.50 -2.04 -19.43
C LYS A 203 15.11 -0.70 -19.07
N LYS A 204 14.74 -0.13 -17.92
CA LYS A 204 15.20 1.20 -17.49
C LYS A 204 15.30 1.26 -15.97
N ILE A 205 16.44 1.73 -15.47
CA ILE A 205 16.67 2.02 -14.05
C ILE A 205 16.82 3.53 -13.92
N VAL A 206 16.13 4.13 -12.95
CA VAL A 206 16.21 5.56 -12.66
C VAL A 206 16.42 5.76 -11.17
N SER A 207 17.49 6.46 -10.81
CA SER A 207 17.78 6.86 -9.43
C SER A 207 16.79 7.94 -8.99
N THR A 208 16.37 7.90 -7.73
CA THR A 208 15.53 8.93 -7.10
C THR A 208 16.29 9.84 -6.14
N ARG A 209 17.61 9.66 -5.99
CA ARG A 209 18.48 10.65 -5.32
C ARG A 209 18.32 12.02 -5.97
N GLY A 210 18.15 13.06 -5.17
CA GLY A 210 17.83 14.38 -5.69
C GLY A 210 17.64 15.43 -4.60
N MET A 211 17.05 16.56 -4.98
CA MET A 211 16.81 17.68 -4.08
C MET A 211 15.43 17.57 -3.44
N ILE A 212 15.34 17.92 -2.15
CA ILE A 212 14.08 18.12 -1.46
C ILE A 212 13.34 19.30 -2.11
N TYR A 213 12.03 19.18 -2.37
CA TYR A 213 11.28 20.20 -3.12
C TYR A 213 11.26 21.58 -2.43
N ASP A 214 11.12 21.62 -1.10
CA ASP A 214 11.00 22.86 -0.34
C ASP A 214 12.38 23.49 -0.03
N GLU A 215 13.21 22.80 0.73
CA GLU A 215 14.52 23.30 1.17
C GLU A 215 15.58 23.30 0.06
N GLN A 216 15.34 22.59 -1.05
CA GLN A 216 16.28 22.41 -2.16
C GLN A 216 17.68 21.93 -1.73
N THR A 217 17.73 21.13 -0.67
CA THR A 217 18.93 20.45 -0.19
C THR A 217 19.00 19.04 -0.75
N TYR A 218 20.21 18.54 -0.98
CA TYR A 218 20.42 17.20 -1.49
C TYR A 218 20.02 16.15 -0.45
N HIS A 219 19.23 15.16 -0.86
CA HIS A 219 18.85 14.01 -0.03
C HIS A 219 19.40 12.71 -0.64
N PRO A 220 20.26 11.96 0.09
CA PRO A 220 20.95 10.78 -0.45
C PRO A 220 20.09 9.51 -0.50
N GLU A 221 18.96 9.50 0.20
CA GLU A 221 18.07 8.33 0.31
C GLU A 221 16.57 8.63 0.08
N PRO A 222 16.14 9.16 -1.08
CA PRO A 222 14.72 9.41 -1.35
C PRO A 222 14.02 8.14 -1.83
N ARG A 223 13.33 7.47 -0.92
CA ARG A 223 12.71 6.16 -1.15
C ARG A 223 11.49 6.27 -2.06
N VAL A 224 11.32 5.29 -2.94
CA VAL A 224 10.08 5.17 -3.71
C VAL A 224 8.98 4.56 -2.83
N ALA A 225 7.88 5.28 -2.65
CA ALA A 225 6.72 4.84 -1.87
C ALA A 225 5.71 4.10 -2.77
N SER A 226 4.48 4.60 -2.91
CA SER A 226 3.52 4.02 -3.86
C SER A 226 3.87 4.33 -5.32
N ILE A 227 3.46 3.42 -6.21
CA ILE A 227 3.45 3.61 -7.66
C ILE A 227 2.05 3.28 -8.16
N LEU A 228 1.52 4.13 -9.03
CA LEU A 228 0.26 3.93 -9.75
C LEU A 228 0.51 4.06 -11.27
N ALA A 229 -0.48 3.70 -12.07
CA ALA A 229 -0.43 3.86 -13.53
C ALA A 229 -1.57 4.75 -14.01
N SER A 230 -1.25 5.75 -14.82
CA SER A 230 -2.22 6.70 -15.34
C SER A 230 -3.21 6.00 -16.28
N HIS A 231 -4.48 6.41 -16.20
CA HIS A 231 -5.53 6.02 -17.15
C HIS A 231 -5.72 7.08 -18.26
N TYR A 232 -5.05 8.23 -18.14
CA TYR A 232 -5.18 9.36 -19.07
C TYR A 232 -3.99 9.53 -20.01
N ARG A 233 -2.84 8.96 -19.65
CA ARG A 233 -1.59 9.01 -20.41
C ARG A 233 -0.81 7.71 -20.24
N PRO A 234 0.07 7.34 -21.19
CA PRO A 234 0.97 6.19 -21.07
C PRO A 234 2.12 6.46 -20.08
N GLU A 235 1.76 6.64 -18.81
CA GLU A 235 2.67 7.08 -17.74
C GLU A 235 2.51 6.25 -16.47
N PHE A 236 3.64 6.03 -15.78
CA PHE A 236 3.64 5.63 -14.37
C PHE A 236 3.73 6.86 -13.46
N ILE A 237 3.10 6.79 -12.29
CA ILE A 237 3.08 7.85 -11.28
C ILE A 237 3.84 7.33 -10.06
N VAL A 238 5.01 7.91 -9.78
CA VAL A 238 5.96 7.42 -8.77
C VAL A 238 6.11 8.43 -7.65
N ASN A 239 5.76 8.05 -6.41
CA ASN A 239 5.98 8.88 -5.23
C ASN A 239 7.41 8.73 -4.70
N VAL A 240 8.12 9.84 -4.55
CA VAL A 240 9.45 9.90 -3.95
C VAL A 240 9.36 10.59 -2.59
N LYS A 241 9.50 9.78 -1.53
CA LYS A 241 9.06 10.11 -0.17
C LYS A 241 9.78 11.31 0.42
N GLU A 242 11.09 11.22 0.64
CA GLU A 242 11.83 12.23 1.42
C GLU A 242 11.97 13.57 0.70
N THR A 243 12.04 13.54 -0.64
CA THR A 243 12.16 14.76 -1.45
C THR A 243 10.83 15.42 -1.73
N GLY A 244 9.70 14.72 -1.53
CA GLY A 244 8.36 15.25 -1.76
C GLY A 244 8.05 15.51 -3.23
N LYS A 245 8.52 14.60 -4.10
CA LYS A 245 8.35 14.69 -5.55
C LYS A 245 7.41 13.59 -6.03
N ILE A 246 6.53 13.91 -6.96
CA ILE A 246 5.72 12.95 -7.72
C ILE A 246 6.23 12.94 -9.15
N LEU A 247 6.67 11.78 -9.64
CA LEU A 247 7.22 11.65 -10.99
C LEU A 247 6.19 11.02 -11.91
N PHE A 248 5.86 11.72 -13.00
CA PHE A 248 5.12 11.16 -14.13
C PHE A 248 6.14 10.68 -15.14
N VAL A 249 6.16 9.37 -15.39
CA VAL A 249 7.20 8.70 -16.18
C VAL A 249 6.56 8.14 -17.43
N ASP A 250 6.72 8.84 -18.55
CA ASP A 250 6.21 8.45 -19.86
C ASP A 250 6.99 7.24 -20.37
N TYR A 251 6.27 6.14 -20.61
CA TYR A 251 6.86 4.87 -21.01
C TYR A 251 6.74 4.57 -22.51
N THR A 252 6.35 5.55 -23.33
CA THR A 252 6.29 5.41 -24.80
C THR A 252 7.69 5.32 -25.43
N ASP A 253 8.70 5.93 -24.81
CA ASP A 253 10.10 5.87 -25.24
C ASP A 253 11.05 5.86 -24.03
N LEU A 254 11.50 4.66 -23.65
CA LEU A 254 12.43 4.49 -22.53
C LEU A 254 13.87 4.94 -22.84
N LYS A 255 14.21 5.16 -24.12
CA LYS A 255 15.52 5.69 -24.53
C LYS A 255 15.55 7.19 -24.36
N ASN A 256 14.55 7.89 -24.89
CA ASN A 256 14.35 9.34 -24.75
C ASN A 256 13.33 9.63 -23.64
N LEU A 257 13.61 9.10 -22.44
CA LEU A 257 12.67 9.08 -21.32
C LEU A 257 12.21 10.50 -20.97
N LYS A 258 10.91 10.75 -21.12
CA LYS A 258 10.28 11.97 -20.63
C LYS A 258 9.78 11.73 -19.23
N MET A 259 10.03 12.71 -18.37
CA MET A 259 9.49 12.72 -17.02
C MET A 259 9.04 14.13 -16.66
N THR A 260 7.90 14.22 -16.00
CA THR A 260 7.46 15.44 -15.30
C THR A 260 7.70 15.22 -13.82
N GLU A 261 8.54 16.06 -13.22
CA GLU A 261 8.77 16.08 -11.77
C GLU A 261 7.87 17.14 -11.15
N ILE A 262 6.91 16.71 -10.33
CA ILE A 262 6.00 17.59 -9.62
C ILE A 262 6.49 17.77 -8.19
N GLU A 263 6.68 19.02 -7.80
CA GLU A 263 6.91 19.42 -6.42
C GLU A 263 5.58 19.37 -5.66
N ALA A 264 5.46 18.45 -4.71
CA ALA A 264 4.24 18.22 -3.95
C ALA A 264 4.45 18.57 -2.48
N GLU A 265 4.74 17.57 -1.65
CA GLU A 265 4.95 17.73 -0.21
C GLU A 265 5.82 16.57 0.29
N ARG A 266 6.68 16.77 1.29
CA ARG A 266 7.57 15.74 1.83
C ARG A 266 6.80 14.65 2.55
N PHE A 267 7.42 13.46 2.55
CA PHE A 267 6.91 12.25 3.18
C PHE A 267 5.68 11.65 2.48
N LEU A 268 5.60 11.81 1.14
CA LEU A 268 4.64 11.09 0.30
C LEU A 268 4.70 9.60 0.61
N HIS A 269 3.54 8.98 0.77
CA HIS A 269 3.43 7.57 1.11
C HIS A 269 2.52 6.87 0.09
N ASP A 270 1.25 6.79 0.40
CA ASP A 270 0.22 6.05 -0.32
C ASP A 270 -0.95 6.97 -0.71
N GLY A 271 -1.78 6.49 -1.63
CA GLY A 271 -2.78 7.29 -2.30
C GLY A 271 -3.48 6.50 -3.41
N GLY A 272 -4.57 7.07 -3.92
CA GLY A 272 -5.35 6.51 -5.00
C GLY A 272 -5.91 7.60 -5.89
N PHE A 273 -6.50 7.18 -6.99
CA PHE A 273 -7.28 8.05 -7.85
C PHE A 273 -8.64 8.38 -7.25
N ASP A 274 -9.19 9.52 -7.66
CA ASP A 274 -10.61 9.77 -7.56
C ASP A 274 -11.44 8.78 -8.40
N SER A 275 -12.76 8.82 -8.26
CA SER A 275 -13.68 7.91 -8.98
C SER A 275 -13.59 8.01 -10.51
N THR A 276 -13.14 9.14 -11.06
CA THR A 276 -12.93 9.31 -12.51
C THR A 276 -11.59 8.78 -13.01
N LYS A 277 -10.70 8.36 -12.10
CA LYS A 277 -9.33 7.91 -12.36
C LYS A 277 -8.42 9.00 -12.93
N ARG A 278 -8.80 10.28 -12.77
CA ARG A 278 -8.07 11.44 -13.32
C ARG A 278 -7.15 12.06 -12.30
N TYR A 279 -7.62 12.24 -11.08
CA TYR A 279 -6.91 12.96 -10.04
C TYR A 279 -6.28 11.96 -9.09
N PHE A 280 -4.97 12.05 -8.90
CA PHE A 280 -4.26 11.25 -7.92
C PHE A 280 -4.20 12.00 -6.58
N LEU A 281 -4.84 11.45 -5.55
CA LEU A 281 -4.81 11.94 -4.18
C LEU A 281 -3.83 11.11 -3.35
N VAL A 282 -2.80 11.75 -2.81
CA VAL A 282 -1.72 11.08 -2.09
C VAL A 282 -1.42 11.73 -0.75
N ALA A 283 -1.27 10.90 0.28
CA ALA A 283 -0.91 11.35 1.61
C ALA A 283 0.59 11.69 1.71
N ALA A 284 0.87 12.94 2.07
CA ALA A 284 2.12 13.35 2.70
C ALA A 284 1.98 13.15 4.22
N ASN A 285 1.99 11.88 4.63
CA ASN A 285 1.42 11.45 5.90
C ASN A 285 1.99 12.19 7.12
N ALA A 286 3.31 12.29 7.25
CA ALA A 286 3.95 12.94 8.38
C ALA A 286 3.73 14.47 8.45
N ARG A 287 3.10 15.05 7.43
CA ARG A 287 2.73 16.47 7.37
C ARG A 287 1.20 16.70 7.40
N GLY A 288 0.39 15.66 7.61
CA GLY A 288 -1.07 15.81 7.75
C GLY A 288 -1.76 16.34 6.48
N LYS A 289 -1.18 16.08 5.30
CA LYS A 289 -1.60 16.67 4.03
C LYS A 289 -1.93 15.62 2.97
N ILE A 290 -2.87 15.95 2.10
CA ILE A 290 -3.16 15.25 0.84
C ILE A 290 -2.76 16.16 -0.33
N ALA A 291 -1.83 15.71 -1.16
CA ALA A 291 -1.55 16.34 -2.43
C ALA A 291 -2.49 15.77 -3.50
N VAL A 292 -3.06 16.64 -4.33
CA VAL A 292 -3.94 16.27 -5.44
C VAL A 292 -3.24 16.63 -6.75
N VAL A 293 -3.09 15.67 -7.65
CA VAL A 293 -2.45 15.86 -8.95
C VAL A 293 -3.41 15.50 -10.08
N ASP A 294 -3.55 16.38 -11.07
CA ASP A 294 -4.27 16.08 -12.32
C ASP A 294 -3.36 15.27 -13.25
N THR A 295 -3.69 13.99 -13.48
CA THR A 295 -2.90 13.08 -14.33
C THR A 295 -3.13 13.30 -15.83
N LYS A 296 -4.11 14.12 -16.19
CA LYS A 296 -4.32 14.52 -17.59
C LYS A 296 -3.41 15.69 -17.96
N GLU A 297 -3.09 16.55 -17.01
CA GLU A 297 -2.32 17.79 -17.20
C GLU A 297 -0.92 17.73 -16.55
N ASP A 298 -0.58 16.63 -15.88
CA ASP A 298 0.64 16.38 -15.10
C ASP A 298 0.99 17.53 -14.13
N LYS A 299 0.00 17.95 -13.34
CA LYS A 299 0.13 19.15 -12.52
C LYS A 299 -0.48 18.99 -11.13
N LEU A 300 0.23 19.51 -10.12
CA LEU A 300 -0.34 19.68 -8.77
C LEU A 300 -1.55 20.64 -8.84
N THR A 301 -2.69 20.15 -8.38
CA THR A 301 -3.97 20.87 -8.36
C THR A 301 -4.22 21.49 -7.00
N ALA A 302 -3.93 20.75 -5.92
CA ALA A 302 -4.15 21.20 -4.55
C ALA A 302 -3.24 20.51 -3.55
N LEU A 303 -3.07 21.15 -2.39
CA LEU A 303 -2.45 20.56 -1.20
C LEU A 303 -3.36 20.86 -0.01
N ILE A 304 -3.97 19.82 0.54
CA ILE A 304 -5.09 19.90 1.47
C ILE A 304 -4.62 19.40 2.83
N GLU A 305 -4.81 20.17 3.90
CA GLU A 305 -4.62 19.66 5.28
C GLU A 305 -5.86 18.89 5.71
N THR A 306 -5.69 17.68 6.24
CA THR A 306 -6.84 16.83 6.63
C THR A 306 -7.45 17.22 7.97
N GLY A 307 -6.69 17.93 8.82
CA GLY A 307 -7.06 18.21 10.21
C GLY A 307 -6.75 17.05 11.18
N GLY A 308 -6.65 15.82 10.66
CA GLY A 308 -6.20 14.63 11.39
C GLY A 308 -4.68 14.39 11.34
N GLN A 309 -4.20 13.48 12.16
CA GLN A 309 -2.80 13.16 12.36
C GLN A 309 -2.39 11.95 11.53
N THR A 310 -1.44 12.14 10.61
CA THR A 310 -0.86 11.06 9.79
C THR A 310 -1.92 10.30 8.97
N PRO A 311 -2.50 10.94 7.93
CA PRO A 311 -3.44 10.26 7.03
C PRO A 311 -2.77 9.04 6.39
N HIS A 312 -3.48 7.92 6.38
CA HIS A 312 -3.01 6.65 5.81
C HIS A 312 -4.16 5.99 5.03
N PRO A 313 -4.37 6.36 3.76
CA PRO A 313 -5.53 5.91 3.00
C PRO A 313 -5.42 4.48 2.45
N GLY A 314 -4.21 3.93 2.31
CA GLY A 314 -3.97 2.90 1.31
C GLY A 314 -4.18 3.49 -0.09
N ARG A 315 -5.29 3.11 -0.76
CA ARG A 315 -5.77 3.78 -1.99
C ARG A 315 -6.90 4.78 -1.71
N GLY A 316 -7.40 4.83 -0.47
CA GLY A 316 -8.60 5.56 -0.07
C GLY A 316 -9.86 4.84 -0.52
N ALA A 317 -10.99 5.52 -0.35
CA ALA A 317 -12.30 5.03 -0.76
C ALA A 317 -13.11 6.14 -1.44
N ASN A 318 -13.62 5.86 -2.64
CA ASN A 318 -14.41 6.80 -3.43
C ASN A 318 -15.90 6.48 -3.33
N PHE A 319 -16.71 7.50 -3.06
CA PHE A 319 -18.18 7.36 -3.09
C PHE A 319 -18.86 8.69 -3.40
N THR A 320 -20.15 8.63 -3.73
CA THR A 320 -20.98 9.83 -3.88
C THR A 320 -21.66 10.13 -2.56
N HIS A 321 -21.20 11.17 -1.87
CA HIS A 321 -21.82 11.64 -0.65
C HIS A 321 -23.20 12.27 -0.96
N PRO A 322 -24.27 12.00 -0.18
CA PRO A 322 -25.63 12.48 -0.48
C PRO A 322 -25.76 14.00 -0.61
N VAL A 323 -24.90 14.76 0.08
CA VAL A 323 -24.92 16.24 0.09
C VAL A 323 -23.78 16.87 -0.70
N TYR A 324 -22.59 16.24 -0.70
CA TYR A 324 -21.36 16.87 -1.19
C TYR A 324 -20.96 16.40 -2.60
N GLY A 325 -21.66 15.41 -3.15
CA GLY A 325 -21.30 14.81 -4.44
C GLY A 325 -20.12 13.84 -4.31
N PRO A 326 -19.36 13.62 -5.39
CA PRO A 326 -18.20 12.72 -5.38
C PRO A 326 -17.13 13.16 -4.37
N VAL A 327 -16.77 12.24 -3.49
CA VAL A 327 -15.71 12.41 -2.49
C VAL A 327 -14.73 11.24 -2.52
N TRP A 328 -13.50 11.53 -2.10
CA TRP A 328 -12.48 10.55 -1.74
C TRP A 328 -12.19 10.68 -0.24
N SER A 329 -11.97 9.55 0.42
CA SER A 329 -11.82 9.49 1.87
C SER A 329 -10.52 8.83 2.34
N THR A 330 -10.04 9.29 3.49
CA THR A 330 -8.90 8.71 4.22
C THR A 330 -9.20 8.60 5.70
N SER A 331 -8.77 7.51 6.32
CA SER A 331 -8.61 7.43 7.77
C SER A 331 -7.20 7.83 8.19
N HIS A 332 -6.96 7.86 9.50
CA HIS A 332 -5.71 8.34 10.08
C HIS A 332 -5.04 7.31 10.99
N LEU A 333 -3.71 7.31 10.96
CA LEU A 333 -2.90 6.48 11.84
C LEU A 333 -2.81 7.09 13.24
N GLY A 334 -2.67 8.42 13.32
CA GLY A 334 -2.36 9.13 14.56
C GLY A 334 -3.57 9.48 15.43
N ASP A 335 -4.78 9.38 14.89
CA ASP A 335 -6.04 9.64 15.60
C ASP A 335 -7.23 8.90 14.93
N GLU A 336 -8.41 9.03 15.49
CA GLU A 336 -9.64 8.35 15.07
C GLU A 336 -10.41 9.04 13.94
N SER A 337 -9.86 10.09 13.33
CA SER A 337 -10.60 10.86 12.32
C SER A 337 -10.66 10.16 10.96
N VAL A 338 -11.76 10.39 10.25
CA VAL A 338 -11.97 10.09 8.83
C VAL A 338 -12.25 11.41 8.15
N ALA A 339 -11.49 11.73 7.10
CA ALA A 339 -11.63 12.96 6.34
C ALA A 339 -12.20 12.70 4.95
N LEU A 340 -13.14 13.54 4.51
CA LEU A 340 -13.74 13.51 3.17
C LEU A 340 -13.26 14.70 2.34
N ILE A 341 -12.74 14.45 1.15
CA ILE A 341 -12.30 15.48 0.19
C ILE A 341 -13.22 15.45 -1.03
N GLY A 342 -13.78 16.60 -1.41
CA GLY A 342 -14.55 16.70 -2.67
C GLY A 342 -13.65 16.55 -3.89
N THR A 343 -14.06 15.74 -4.88
CA THR A 343 -13.21 15.38 -6.03
C THR A 343 -13.79 15.72 -7.40
N ASP A 344 -14.90 16.47 -7.45
CA ASP A 344 -15.58 16.81 -8.70
C ASP A 344 -15.50 18.32 -9.01
N PRO A 345 -14.40 18.79 -9.64
CA PRO A 345 -14.24 20.20 -10.00
C PRO A 345 -15.20 20.71 -11.09
N GLU A 346 -15.91 19.83 -11.80
CA GLU A 346 -16.85 20.23 -12.86
C GLU A 346 -18.29 20.33 -12.33
N GLY A 347 -18.78 19.29 -11.66
CA GLY A 347 -20.15 19.24 -11.12
C GLY A 347 -20.31 19.84 -9.72
N HIS A 348 -19.25 19.83 -8.91
CA HIS A 348 -19.24 20.30 -7.51
C HIS A 348 -18.04 21.24 -7.23
N PRO A 349 -17.89 22.34 -7.99
CA PRO A 349 -16.69 23.20 -7.94
C PRO A 349 -16.48 23.86 -6.57
N ASP A 350 -17.54 24.10 -5.81
CA ASP A 350 -17.44 24.69 -4.48
C ASP A 350 -16.85 23.72 -3.44
N GLN A 351 -16.98 22.42 -3.66
CA GLN A 351 -16.51 21.34 -2.80
C GLN A 351 -15.15 20.79 -3.23
N ALA A 352 -14.82 20.92 -4.53
CA ALA A 352 -13.62 20.35 -5.11
C ALA A 352 -12.35 20.79 -4.36
N TRP A 353 -11.54 19.80 -3.98
CA TRP A 353 -10.25 19.96 -3.31
C TRP A 353 -10.32 20.64 -1.95
N LYS A 354 -11.43 20.45 -1.24
CA LYS A 354 -11.62 20.87 0.15
C LYS A 354 -12.01 19.69 1.01
N ILE A 355 -11.63 19.75 2.28
CA ILE A 355 -12.25 18.91 3.31
C ILE A 355 -13.70 19.34 3.42
N VAL A 356 -14.62 18.46 3.02
CA VAL A 356 -16.06 18.71 3.10
C VAL A 356 -16.66 18.17 4.40
N ASP A 357 -15.98 17.21 5.02
CA ASP A 357 -16.36 16.67 6.32
C ASP A 357 -15.17 15.99 7.03
N SER A 358 -15.26 15.90 8.35
CA SER A 358 -14.34 15.14 9.20
C SER A 358 -15.07 14.63 10.44
N PHE A 359 -15.05 13.32 10.65
CA PHE A 359 -15.77 12.66 11.75
C PHE A 359 -14.94 11.51 12.34
N TYR A 360 -15.41 10.95 13.46
CA TYR A 360 -14.67 9.91 14.20
C TYR A 360 -15.11 8.48 13.86
N ALA A 361 -14.14 7.56 13.80
CA ALA A 361 -14.32 6.12 13.69
C ALA A 361 -13.97 5.42 15.03
N LEU A 362 -13.54 4.15 15.00
CA LEU A 362 -13.30 3.36 16.21
C LEU A 362 -12.22 3.93 17.15
N GLY A 363 -11.17 4.52 16.58
CA GLY A 363 -9.95 4.85 17.31
C GLY A 363 -8.78 5.12 16.38
N GLY A 364 -7.68 5.64 16.93
CA GLY A 364 -6.41 5.78 16.21
C GLY A 364 -5.81 4.44 15.79
N GLY A 365 -4.84 4.47 14.88
CA GLY A 365 -4.16 3.28 14.36
C GLY A 365 -4.86 2.64 13.16
N SER A 366 -5.72 3.37 12.46
CA SER A 366 -6.29 2.93 11.18
C SER A 366 -5.22 2.84 10.10
N LEU A 367 -5.35 1.86 9.20
CA LEU A 367 -4.48 1.71 8.03
C LEU A 367 -5.26 1.71 6.71
N PHE A 368 -6.52 1.27 6.72
CA PHE A 368 -7.30 1.17 5.50
C PHE A 368 -8.75 1.60 5.70
N ILE A 369 -9.22 2.34 4.70
CA ILE A 369 -10.60 2.69 4.46
C ILE A 369 -11.04 2.05 3.14
N LYS A 370 -12.29 1.59 3.04
CA LYS A 370 -12.77 0.94 1.80
C LYS A 370 -14.26 1.11 1.60
N THR A 371 -14.65 1.26 0.34
CA THR A 371 -16.02 1.07 -0.13
C THR A 371 -15.99 0.36 -1.50
N HIS A 372 -17.14 0.27 -2.15
CA HIS A 372 -17.26 -0.23 -3.51
C HIS A 372 -18.45 0.47 -4.18
N PRO A 373 -18.45 0.73 -5.51
CA PRO A 373 -19.58 1.36 -6.20
C PRO A 373 -20.95 0.69 -6.03
N ASN A 374 -20.98 -0.59 -5.65
CA ASN A 374 -22.20 -1.37 -5.40
C ASN A 374 -22.56 -1.46 -3.91
N SER A 375 -21.71 -0.94 -3.02
CA SER A 375 -21.93 -0.91 -1.58
C SER A 375 -22.48 0.44 -1.16
N THR A 376 -23.31 0.43 -0.12
CA THR A 376 -23.74 1.64 0.59
C THR A 376 -22.93 1.89 1.85
N HIS A 377 -21.85 1.15 2.06
CA HIS A 377 -21.10 1.14 3.30
C HIS A 377 -19.66 1.63 3.13
N LEU A 378 -19.15 2.32 4.15
CA LEU A 378 -17.77 2.74 4.26
C LEU A 378 -17.13 2.01 5.46
N TYR A 379 -16.12 1.20 5.20
CA TYR A 379 -15.44 0.37 6.20
C TYR A 379 -14.12 1.00 6.62
N VAL A 380 -13.87 1.08 7.93
CA VAL A 380 -12.64 1.65 8.51
C VAL A 380 -12.08 0.70 9.56
N ASP A 381 -10.86 0.22 9.34
CA ASP A 381 -10.16 -0.64 10.30
C ASP A 381 -9.37 0.17 11.35
N ALA A 382 -8.90 -0.48 12.41
CA ALA A 382 -8.03 0.13 13.43
C ALA A 382 -6.88 -0.80 13.90
N PRO A 383 -6.16 -1.48 12.98
CA PRO A 383 -5.26 -2.58 13.32
C PRO A 383 -4.12 -2.18 14.25
N LEU A 384 -3.65 -0.94 14.24
CA LEU A 384 -2.55 -0.49 15.10
C LEU A 384 -3.02 0.15 16.41
N ASN A 385 -4.32 0.13 16.69
CA ASN A 385 -4.84 0.57 17.97
C ASN A 385 -4.23 -0.30 19.11
N PRO A 386 -3.84 0.31 20.25
CA PRO A 386 -3.32 -0.46 21.38
C PRO A 386 -4.39 -1.31 22.07
N ASP A 387 -5.65 -0.90 22.02
CA ASP A 387 -6.77 -1.64 22.59
C ASP A 387 -7.11 -2.87 21.73
N ALA A 388 -7.24 -4.02 22.39
CA ALA A 388 -7.43 -5.31 21.72
C ALA A 388 -8.76 -5.39 20.99
N GLU A 389 -9.84 -4.96 21.62
CA GLU A 389 -11.20 -5.00 21.06
C GLU A 389 -11.29 -4.09 19.83
N THR A 390 -10.73 -2.88 19.93
CA THR A 390 -10.65 -1.91 18.85
C THR A 390 -9.81 -2.43 17.68
N SER A 391 -8.61 -2.95 17.95
CA SER A 391 -7.72 -3.48 16.91
C SER A 391 -8.26 -4.74 16.21
N ALA A 392 -9.25 -5.39 16.81
CA ALA A 392 -9.92 -6.58 16.31
C ALA A 392 -11.30 -6.29 15.70
N SER A 393 -11.68 -5.01 15.55
CA SER A 393 -12.99 -4.59 15.05
C SER A 393 -12.88 -3.64 13.85
N VAL A 394 -14.02 -3.40 13.20
CA VAL A 394 -14.14 -2.48 12.05
C VAL A 394 -15.36 -1.57 12.25
N ALA A 395 -15.21 -0.27 12.03
CA ALA A 395 -16.34 0.67 11.95
C ALA A 395 -16.94 0.63 10.54
N VAL A 396 -18.26 0.64 10.45
CA VAL A 396 -19.01 0.64 9.20
C VAL A 396 -20.04 1.76 9.21
N PHE A 397 -19.85 2.73 8.33
CA PHE A 397 -20.79 3.85 8.15
C PHE A 397 -21.75 3.55 7.01
N ASP A 398 -23.02 3.94 7.16
CA ASP A 398 -24.01 3.92 6.08
C ASP A 398 -23.94 5.24 5.31
N ILE A 399 -23.34 5.19 4.11
CA ILE A 399 -23.13 6.35 3.24
C ILE A 399 -24.45 7.05 2.93
N THR A 400 -25.55 6.29 2.82
CA THR A 400 -26.87 6.86 2.45
C THR A 400 -27.49 7.70 3.56
N LYS A 401 -27.01 7.53 4.80
CA LYS A 401 -27.48 8.28 5.98
C LYS A 401 -26.57 9.46 6.33
N MET A 402 -25.46 9.66 5.63
CA MET A 402 -24.57 10.78 5.90
C MET A 402 -25.26 12.12 5.56
N GLY A 403 -25.13 13.08 6.48
CA GLY A 403 -25.71 14.41 6.37
C GLY A 403 -24.68 15.46 5.94
N GLY A 404 -25.12 16.70 5.74
CA GLY A 404 -24.26 17.83 5.42
C GLY A 404 -23.99 18.77 6.61
N ASP A 405 -24.32 18.34 7.83
CA ASP A 405 -24.03 19.11 9.04
C ASP A 405 -22.70 18.63 9.62
N PRO A 406 -21.59 19.40 9.46
CA PRO A 406 -20.27 19.00 9.92
C PRO A 406 -20.15 18.97 11.46
N ASN A 407 -21.22 19.32 12.20
CA ASN A 407 -21.25 19.22 13.66
C ASN A 407 -21.91 17.91 14.15
N VAL A 408 -22.36 17.05 13.24
CA VAL A 408 -23.03 15.80 13.56
C VAL A 408 -22.23 14.65 12.95
N ASP A 409 -21.49 13.94 13.79
CA ASP A 409 -20.77 12.74 13.37
C ASP A 409 -21.77 11.67 12.87
N PRO A 410 -21.55 11.05 11.69
CA PRO A 410 -22.34 9.93 11.24
C PRO A 410 -22.17 8.74 12.20
N GLU A 411 -23.29 8.10 12.55
CA GLU A 411 -23.26 6.87 13.34
C GLU A 411 -22.62 5.73 12.53
N PHE A 412 -21.85 4.88 13.21
CA PHE A 412 -21.29 3.65 12.64
C PHE A 412 -21.74 2.41 13.40
N THR A 413 -21.75 1.28 12.69
CA THR A 413 -21.87 -0.05 13.28
C THR A 413 -20.48 -0.64 13.49
N THR A 414 -20.21 -1.18 14.67
CA THR A 414 -18.96 -1.91 14.96
C THR A 414 -19.13 -3.38 14.62
N LEU A 415 -18.31 -3.90 13.71
CA LEU A 415 -18.25 -5.33 13.41
C LEU A 415 -17.14 -6.00 14.21
N PRO A 416 -17.45 -7.02 15.06
CA PRO A 416 -16.46 -7.69 15.89
C PRO A 416 -15.73 -8.78 15.09
N ILE A 417 -15.00 -8.38 14.06
CA ILE A 417 -14.38 -9.28 13.07
C ILE A 417 -13.44 -10.31 13.73
N GLY A 418 -12.64 -9.89 14.71
CA GLY A 418 -11.75 -10.81 15.44
C GLY A 418 -12.50 -11.81 16.31
N GLU A 419 -13.66 -11.43 16.87
CA GLU A 419 -14.54 -12.35 17.59
C GLU A 419 -15.16 -13.38 16.64
N TRP A 420 -15.68 -12.92 15.49
CA TRP A 420 -16.26 -13.78 14.46
C TRP A 420 -15.26 -14.82 13.94
N ALA A 421 -13.96 -14.48 13.89
CA ALA A 421 -12.93 -15.44 13.52
C ALA A 421 -12.72 -16.56 14.55
N GLY A 422 -13.12 -16.37 15.81
CA GLY A 422 -13.01 -17.39 16.87
C GLY A 422 -11.57 -17.89 17.06
N ILE A 423 -10.61 -16.97 17.20
CA ILE A 423 -9.20 -17.29 17.47
C ILE A 423 -8.94 -17.15 18.98
N PRO A 424 -8.55 -18.22 19.69
CA PRO A 424 -8.47 -18.21 21.15
C PRO A 424 -7.16 -17.62 21.70
N GLU A 425 -6.11 -17.50 20.89
CA GLU A 425 -4.76 -17.16 21.35
C GLU A 425 -4.20 -15.89 20.68
N GLY A 426 -3.56 -15.04 21.50
CA GLY A 426 -2.95 -13.79 21.04
C GLY A 426 -3.93 -12.62 20.97
N GLN A 427 -3.48 -11.54 20.33
CA GLN A 427 -4.28 -10.34 20.04
C GLN A 427 -4.23 -10.14 18.52
N PRO A 428 -5.01 -10.90 17.74
CA PRO A 428 -5.02 -10.74 16.31
C PRO A 428 -5.53 -9.34 15.94
N ARG A 429 -4.94 -8.75 14.90
CA ARG A 429 -5.27 -7.41 14.41
C ARG A 429 -6.03 -7.54 13.10
N VAL A 430 -7.16 -6.85 12.99
CA VAL A 430 -8.02 -6.89 11.80
C VAL A 430 -7.58 -5.81 10.84
N VAL A 431 -7.22 -6.22 9.61
CA VAL A 431 -6.59 -5.32 8.65
C VAL A 431 -7.15 -5.48 7.24
N GLN A 432 -7.30 -4.33 6.60
CA GLN A 432 -7.58 -4.12 5.17
C GLN A 432 -8.88 -4.78 4.70
N PRO A 433 -10.02 -4.07 4.69
CA PRO A 433 -11.19 -4.50 3.94
C PRO A 433 -10.85 -4.59 2.44
N GLU A 434 -11.26 -5.66 1.76
CA GLU A 434 -11.16 -5.81 0.31
C GLU A 434 -12.41 -6.50 -0.24
N PHE A 435 -13.03 -5.90 -1.26
CA PHE A 435 -14.26 -6.44 -1.86
C PHE A 435 -13.98 -7.55 -2.87
N ASN A 436 -14.95 -8.46 -3.01
CA ASN A 436 -15.06 -9.35 -4.18
C ASN A 436 -15.38 -8.55 -5.47
N LYS A 437 -15.41 -9.22 -6.63
CA LYS A 437 -15.59 -8.54 -7.92
C LYS A 437 -16.98 -7.89 -8.07
N GLU A 438 -18.01 -8.46 -7.42
CA GLU A 438 -19.37 -7.93 -7.46
C GLU A 438 -19.60 -6.76 -6.48
N GLY A 439 -18.70 -6.58 -5.50
CA GLY A 439 -18.91 -5.60 -4.44
C GLY A 439 -20.01 -5.98 -3.45
N THR A 440 -20.29 -7.27 -3.29
CA THR A 440 -21.35 -7.79 -2.41
C THR A 440 -20.79 -8.40 -1.13
N GLU A 441 -19.48 -8.70 -1.11
CA GLU A 441 -18.80 -9.30 0.03
C GLU A 441 -17.49 -8.56 0.29
N VAL A 442 -17.19 -8.30 1.56
CA VAL A 442 -15.96 -7.64 2.00
C VAL A 442 -15.15 -8.55 2.91
N TRP A 443 -13.86 -8.63 2.63
CA TRP A 443 -12.93 -9.59 3.23
C TRP A 443 -11.95 -8.87 4.14
N PHE A 444 -11.73 -9.42 5.33
CA PHE A 444 -10.81 -8.89 6.33
C PHE A 444 -9.79 -9.93 6.72
N SER A 445 -8.52 -9.53 6.83
CA SER A 445 -7.50 -10.41 7.39
C SER A 445 -7.50 -10.26 8.91
N VAL A 446 -7.57 -11.38 9.61
CA VAL A 446 -7.40 -11.46 11.07
C VAL A 446 -5.97 -11.94 11.30
N TRP A 447 -5.07 -10.96 11.39
CA TRP A 447 -3.62 -11.15 11.35
C TRP A 447 -3.05 -11.41 12.74
N ASN A 448 -2.48 -12.60 12.94
CA ASN A 448 -1.79 -12.98 14.17
C ASN A 448 -0.29 -13.22 13.93
N ALA A 449 0.45 -13.54 14.99
CA ALA A 449 1.85 -13.95 14.90
C ALA A 449 2.02 -15.24 14.07
N LYS A 450 3.22 -15.45 13.51
CA LYS A 450 3.57 -16.59 12.63
C LYS A 450 3.25 -17.96 13.22
N ASP A 451 3.45 -18.12 14.52
CA ASP A 451 3.26 -19.35 15.29
C ASP A 451 1.85 -19.49 15.87
N LYS A 452 0.93 -18.58 15.53
CA LYS A 452 -0.45 -18.56 16.02
C LYS A 452 -1.46 -18.66 14.88
N GLU A 453 -2.66 -19.10 15.23
CA GLU A 453 -3.78 -19.18 14.27
C GLU A 453 -4.16 -17.78 13.75
N SER A 454 -4.39 -17.69 12.45
CA SER A 454 -4.92 -16.52 11.74
C SER A 454 -6.14 -16.94 10.92
N ALA A 455 -6.90 -15.97 10.43
CA ALA A 455 -8.08 -16.23 9.59
C ALA A 455 -8.29 -15.12 8.54
N ILE A 456 -9.19 -15.38 7.61
CA ILE A 456 -9.88 -14.34 6.84
C ILE A 456 -11.36 -14.42 7.19
N VAL A 457 -11.97 -13.27 7.45
CA VAL A 457 -13.42 -13.15 7.69
C VAL A 457 -14.05 -12.46 6.49
N VAL A 458 -15.12 -13.05 5.98
CA VAL A 458 -15.94 -12.49 4.90
C VAL A 458 -17.26 -12.04 5.50
N VAL A 459 -17.67 -10.83 5.13
CA VAL A 459 -18.92 -10.19 5.56
C VAL A 459 -19.82 -10.00 4.34
N ASP A 460 -21.10 -10.30 4.50
CA ASP A 460 -22.12 -9.94 3.51
C ASP A 460 -22.36 -8.43 3.60
N ASP A 461 -21.98 -7.69 2.56
CA ASP A 461 -22.00 -6.23 2.59
C ASP A 461 -23.42 -5.69 2.80
N LYS A 462 -24.45 -6.40 2.31
CA LYS A 462 -25.83 -5.92 2.39
C LYS A 462 -26.39 -6.03 3.79
N THR A 463 -26.07 -7.10 4.52
CA THR A 463 -26.62 -7.36 5.86
C THR A 463 -25.68 -6.97 6.99
N LEU A 464 -24.40 -6.73 6.69
CA LEU A 464 -23.32 -6.55 7.68
C LEU A 464 -23.16 -7.77 8.60
N GLU A 465 -23.58 -8.96 8.16
CA GLU A 465 -23.47 -10.20 8.91
C GLU A 465 -22.25 -11.03 8.46
N LEU A 466 -21.73 -11.84 9.38
CA LEU A 466 -20.72 -12.84 9.08
C LEU A 466 -21.20 -13.78 7.98
N LYS A 467 -20.46 -13.83 6.87
CA LYS A 467 -20.72 -14.72 5.75
C LYS A 467 -19.92 -16.01 5.84
N GLN A 468 -18.62 -15.89 6.07
CA GLN A 468 -17.69 -17.01 6.07
C GLN A 468 -16.44 -16.70 6.89
N VAL A 469 -15.86 -17.73 7.51
CA VAL A 469 -14.51 -17.68 8.10
C VAL A 469 -13.62 -18.68 7.39
N ILE A 470 -12.52 -18.20 6.81
CA ILE A 470 -11.52 -19.02 6.12
C ILE A 470 -10.36 -19.24 7.08
N LYS A 471 -10.17 -20.50 7.46
CA LYS A 471 -9.03 -20.98 8.26
C LYS A 471 -8.39 -22.15 7.53
N ASP A 472 -7.07 -22.14 7.46
CA ASP A 472 -6.28 -23.22 6.88
C ASP A 472 -4.89 -23.19 7.53
N PRO A 473 -4.26 -24.33 7.85
CA PRO A 473 -2.90 -24.34 8.40
C PRO A 473 -1.86 -23.62 7.53
N ARG A 474 -2.11 -23.51 6.22
CA ARG A 474 -1.27 -22.77 5.26
C ARG A 474 -1.48 -21.25 5.34
N LEU A 475 -2.56 -20.77 5.95
CA LEU A 475 -2.91 -19.35 6.05
C LEU A 475 -2.09 -18.64 7.15
N ILE A 476 -0.76 -18.64 6.98
CA ILE A 476 0.19 -18.08 7.94
C ILE A 476 0.31 -16.58 7.71
N THR A 477 -0.02 -15.77 8.72
CA THR A 477 0.09 -14.30 8.69
C THR A 477 -0.57 -13.64 7.46
N PRO A 478 -1.86 -13.91 7.19
CA PRO A 478 -2.59 -13.28 6.10
C PRO A 478 -2.67 -11.76 6.34
N THR A 479 -2.30 -10.96 5.35
CA THR A 479 -2.30 -9.48 5.48
C THR A 479 -2.95 -8.80 4.28
N GLY A 480 -2.17 -8.42 3.27
CA GLY A 480 -2.69 -7.79 2.05
C GLY A 480 -3.52 -8.78 1.22
N LYS A 481 -4.71 -8.36 0.82
CA LYS A 481 -5.69 -9.07 -0.02
C LYS A 481 -5.99 -8.20 -1.23
N PHE A 482 -5.97 -8.78 -2.41
CA PHE A 482 -6.14 -8.04 -3.66
C PHE A 482 -7.06 -8.83 -4.58
N ASN A 483 -8.29 -8.33 -4.75
CA ASN A 483 -9.18 -8.92 -5.74
C ASN A 483 -8.69 -8.57 -7.14
N VAL A 484 -8.69 -9.55 -8.04
CA VAL A 484 -8.11 -9.38 -9.38
C VAL A 484 -8.81 -8.27 -10.17
N LEU A 485 -10.14 -8.29 -10.26
CA LEU A 485 -10.89 -7.28 -11.01
C LEU A 485 -10.71 -5.89 -10.42
N ASN A 486 -10.88 -5.75 -9.11
CA ASN A 486 -10.80 -4.46 -8.42
C ASN A 486 -9.37 -3.86 -8.49
N THR A 487 -8.34 -4.70 -8.44
CA THR A 487 -6.94 -4.28 -8.59
C THR A 487 -6.58 -3.93 -10.02
N ARG A 488 -7.05 -4.71 -11.00
CA ARG A 488 -6.86 -4.44 -12.44
C ARG A 488 -7.47 -3.09 -12.81
N ASN A 489 -8.70 -2.86 -12.38
CA ASN A 489 -9.52 -1.74 -12.82
C ASN A 489 -9.42 -0.51 -11.91
N ASP A 490 -8.66 -0.57 -10.82
CA ASP A 490 -8.57 0.50 -9.82
C ASP A 490 -9.96 0.89 -9.25
N VAL A 491 -10.68 -0.10 -8.71
CA VAL A 491 -11.99 0.06 -8.05
C VAL A 491 -11.81 0.00 -6.53
N TYR A 492 -12.14 1.09 -5.82
CA TYR A 492 -12.01 1.21 -4.35
C TYR A 492 -12.78 2.40 -3.76
#